data_AF-A0A6P6PCQ9-F1
#
_entry.id   AF-A0A6P6PCQ9-F1
#
_cell.length_a   1.000
_cell.length_b   1.000
_cell.length_c   1.000
_cell.angle_alpha   90.00
_cell.angle_beta   90.00
_cell.angle_gamma   90.00
#
_symmetry.space_group_name_H-M   'P 1'
#
loop_
_entity.id
_entity.type
_entity.pdbx_description
1 polymer ?
#
loop_
_entity_poly.entity_id
_entity_poly.type
_entity_poly.pdbx_seq_one_letter_code
_entity_poly.pdbx_strand_id
1 'polypeptide(L)'
;MEVSEIIAWCREKGVELDRVIILSNVPAECEDKIVYDVLDAVLGMRKCKVLDRHSDKTQRQQFLLIETASKVSEMAIPAELGEPEVGTWYTQFIHVAAEAPKQNSEDEFQTKLMSFLQAEGKSLSDIPSLASPAPVLNTKLVDAINSLVQMCHVASSEERAGYRKLRPFSGFIPTPHGEDEYEVWVEQTTQILEEWQCSDNVKKQRLVECLRGPAADIVRFEKTGNPSATFNDYLSALESAFGTTEDAADLMLKFWSTPSPDAANS
;
A
#
# COMPACT_ATOMS: atom_id res chain seq x y z
N MET A 1 -11.87 13.20 -3.51
CA MET A 1 -11.52 14.62 -3.57
C MET A 1 -10.06 14.73 -3.21
N GLU A 2 -9.27 15.48 -3.97
CA GLU A 2 -7.83 15.60 -3.71
C GLU A 2 -7.56 16.53 -2.51
N VAL A 3 -6.40 16.37 -1.86
CA VAL A 3 -6.00 17.21 -0.70
C VAL A 3 -5.99 18.69 -1.06
N SER A 4 -5.52 19.05 -2.26
CA SER A 4 -5.51 20.43 -2.75
C SER A 4 -6.92 21.03 -2.87
N GLU A 5 -7.89 20.23 -3.30
CA GLU A 5 -9.30 20.62 -3.42
C GLU A 5 -9.92 20.84 -2.02
N ILE A 6 -9.60 19.96 -1.06
CA ILE A 6 -10.00 20.12 0.35
C ILE A 6 -9.47 21.44 0.92
N ILE A 7 -8.18 21.75 0.71
CA ILE A 7 -7.56 22.98 1.22
C ILE A 7 -8.23 24.22 0.61
N ALA A 8 -8.50 24.20 -0.69
CA ALA A 8 -9.20 25.29 -1.37
C ALA A 8 -10.62 25.47 -0.81
N TRP A 9 -11.33 24.37 -0.58
CA TRP A 9 -12.70 24.38 -0.04
C TRP A 9 -12.76 24.94 1.39
N CYS A 10 -11.83 24.53 2.26
CA CYS A 10 -11.72 25.08 3.61
C CYS A 10 -11.40 26.58 3.60
N ARG A 11 -10.53 27.02 2.68
CA ARG A 11 -10.19 28.44 2.51
C ARG A 11 -11.39 29.27 2.07
N GLU A 12 -12.19 28.74 1.14
CA GLU A 12 -13.41 29.42 0.66
C GLU A 12 -14.43 29.63 1.78
N LYS A 13 -14.59 28.63 2.67
CA LYS A 13 -15.52 28.71 3.81
C LYS A 13 -14.92 29.36 5.05
N GLY A 14 -13.63 29.70 5.03
CA GLY A 14 -12.95 30.39 6.13
C GLY A 14 -12.78 29.52 7.38
N VAL A 15 -12.57 28.21 7.21
CA VAL A 15 -12.46 27.25 8.32
C VAL A 15 -11.07 26.66 8.48
N GLU A 16 -10.69 26.37 9.72
CA GLU A 16 -9.38 25.84 10.07
C GLU A 16 -9.25 24.37 9.66
N LEU A 17 -8.17 24.02 8.96
CA LEU A 17 -7.91 22.64 8.50
C LEU A 17 -7.85 21.62 9.64
N ASP A 18 -7.38 22.02 10.83
CA ASP A 18 -7.27 21.17 12.03
C ASP A 18 -8.62 20.97 12.76
N ARG A 19 -9.71 21.56 12.26
CA ARG A 19 -11.06 21.44 12.81
C ARG A 19 -12.07 20.90 11.80
N VAL A 20 -11.60 20.38 10.67
CA VAL A 20 -12.46 19.97 9.56
C VAL A 20 -12.35 18.48 9.30
N ILE A 21 -13.52 17.84 9.16
CA ILE A 21 -13.67 16.47 8.66
C ILE A 21 -14.43 16.53 7.33
N ILE A 22 -13.93 15.77 6.35
CA ILE A 22 -14.59 15.53 5.08
C ILE A 22 -15.23 14.15 5.10
N LEU A 23 -16.54 14.07 4.90
CA LEU A 23 -17.20 12.81 4.60
C LEU A 23 -17.32 12.62 3.11
N SER A 24 -17.12 11.39 2.67
CA SER A 24 -17.24 10.98 1.27
C SER A 24 -18.09 9.72 1.15
N ASN A 25 -18.57 9.44 -0.06
CA ASN A 25 -19.52 8.36 -0.36
C ASN A 25 -20.90 8.54 0.31
N VAL A 26 -21.29 9.77 0.62
CA VAL A 26 -22.62 10.05 1.18
C VAL A 26 -23.63 10.16 0.04
N PRO A 27 -24.80 9.50 0.10
CA PRO A 27 -25.82 9.61 -0.95
C PRO A 27 -26.29 11.05 -1.13
N ALA A 28 -26.56 11.49 -2.36
CA ALA A 28 -27.01 12.86 -2.66
C ALA A 28 -28.30 13.26 -1.90
N GLU A 29 -29.22 12.31 -1.70
CA GLU A 29 -30.49 12.49 -0.99
C GLU A 29 -30.37 12.41 0.54
N CYS A 30 -29.14 12.31 1.08
CA CYS A 30 -28.92 12.15 2.52
C CYS A 30 -29.15 13.46 3.29
N GLU A 31 -30.17 13.46 4.15
CA GLU A 31 -30.52 14.57 5.03
C GLU A 31 -29.47 14.82 6.12
N ASP A 32 -29.27 16.09 6.49
CA ASP A 32 -28.41 16.52 7.59
C ASP A 32 -28.67 15.74 8.89
N LYS A 33 -29.95 15.43 9.19
CA LYS A 33 -30.33 14.72 10.40
C LYS A 33 -29.66 13.36 10.51
N ILE A 34 -29.67 12.58 9.42
CA ILE A 34 -29.04 11.26 9.36
C ILE A 34 -27.53 11.40 9.52
N VAL A 35 -26.93 12.42 8.90
CA VAL A 35 -25.49 12.71 9.03
C VAL A 35 -25.13 12.99 10.49
N TYR A 36 -25.92 13.82 11.19
CA TYR A 36 -25.69 14.10 12.60
C TYR A 36 -25.89 12.87 13.50
N ASP A 37 -26.90 12.04 13.23
CA ASP A 37 -27.15 10.81 14.00
C ASP A 37 -25.96 9.84 13.90
N VAL A 38 -25.41 9.65 12.69
CA VAL A 38 -24.21 8.80 12.47
C VAL A 38 -22.96 9.40 13.13
N LEU A 39 -22.77 10.72 13.03
CA LEU A 39 -21.62 11.39 13.67
C LEU A 39 -21.71 11.37 15.20
N ASP A 40 -22.89 11.51 15.78
CA ASP A 40 -23.08 11.43 17.23
C ASP A 40 -22.86 10.00 17.73
N ALA A 41 -23.36 8.99 17.00
CA ALA A 41 -23.19 7.59 17.35
C ALA A 41 -21.71 7.15 17.34
N VAL A 42 -20.94 7.58 16.32
CA VAL A 42 -19.56 7.09 16.13
C VAL A 42 -18.52 7.99 16.81
N LEU A 43 -18.70 9.30 16.76
CA LEU A 43 -17.71 10.25 17.28
C LEU A 43 -18.12 10.88 18.62
N GLY A 44 -19.33 10.61 19.13
CA GLY A 44 -19.85 11.21 20.35
C GLY A 44 -19.99 12.73 20.27
N MET A 45 -20.09 13.26 19.05
CA MET A 45 -19.89 14.69 18.79
C MET A 45 -21.17 15.49 18.91
N ARG A 46 -21.39 16.08 20.09
CA ARG A 46 -22.51 17.01 20.32
C ARG A 46 -22.36 18.39 19.67
N LYS A 47 -21.26 18.67 18.96
CA LYS A 47 -20.93 19.98 18.38
C LYS A 47 -20.21 19.89 17.03
N CYS A 48 -20.75 19.09 16.12
CA CYS A 48 -20.42 19.18 14.69
C CYS A 48 -21.36 20.15 13.99
N LYS A 49 -20.88 20.77 12.91
CA LYS A 49 -21.74 21.50 11.98
C LYS A 49 -21.37 21.14 10.55
N VAL A 50 -22.35 20.69 9.76
CA VAL A 50 -22.21 20.58 8.31
C VAL A 50 -22.15 22.00 7.75
N LEU A 51 -21.02 22.35 7.14
CA LEU A 51 -20.76 23.68 6.59
C LEU A 51 -21.13 23.78 5.12
N ASP A 52 -20.82 22.73 4.36
CA ASP A 52 -21.02 22.75 2.92
C ASP A 52 -21.07 21.33 2.33
N ARG A 53 -21.59 21.24 1.10
CA ARG A 53 -21.76 19.98 0.36
C ARG A 53 -21.25 20.14 -1.07
N HIS A 54 -20.46 19.18 -1.55
CA HIS A 54 -20.03 19.09 -2.94
C HIS A 54 -20.51 17.78 -3.55
N SER A 55 -21.31 17.85 -4.62
CA SER A 55 -21.63 16.65 -5.38
C SER A 55 -20.41 16.13 -6.14
N ASP A 56 -20.28 14.81 -6.19
CA ASP A 56 -19.35 14.15 -7.10
C ASP A 56 -19.77 14.34 -8.57
N LYS A 57 -18.83 14.11 -9.50
CA LYS A 57 -19.04 14.19 -10.96
C LYS A 57 -20.24 13.36 -11.44
N THR A 58 -20.56 12.28 -10.73
CA THR A 58 -21.68 11.39 -11.04
C THR A 58 -23.03 11.88 -10.49
N GLN A 59 -23.05 12.92 -9.65
CA GLN A 59 -24.22 13.47 -8.94
C GLN A 59 -25.02 12.44 -8.11
N ARG A 60 -24.46 11.25 -7.89
CA ARG A 60 -25.07 10.20 -7.06
C ARG A 60 -24.59 10.24 -5.62
N GLN A 61 -23.40 10.78 -5.42
CA GLN A 61 -22.73 10.88 -4.14
C GLN A 61 -22.29 12.32 -3.90
N GLN A 62 -22.10 12.67 -2.64
CA GLN A 62 -21.64 13.97 -2.21
C GLN A 62 -20.52 13.84 -1.17
N PHE A 63 -19.72 14.89 -1.12
CA PHE A 63 -18.75 15.19 -0.09
C PHE A 63 -19.38 16.19 0.88
N LEU A 64 -19.20 16.00 2.19
CA LEU A 64 -19.62 16.96 3.20
C LEU A 64 -18.42 17.53 3.92
N LEU A 65 -18.41 18.86 4.07
CA LEU A 65 -17.48 19.60 4.89
C LEU A 65 -18.09 19.76 6.28
N ILE A 66 -17.49 19.15 7.29
CA ILE A 66 -17.97 19.19 8.68
C ILE A 66 -16.95 19.90 9.55
N GLU A 67 -17.41 20.97 10.20
CA GLU A 67 -16.67 21.65 11.25
C GLU A 67 -16.86 20.96 12.58
N THR A 68 -15.77 20.84 13.31
CA THR A 68 -15.71 20.20 14.62
C THR A 68 -15.28 21.21 15.68
N ALA A 69 -15.84 21.09 16.88
CA ALA A 69 -15.52 22.02 17.98
C ALA A 69 -14.09 21.82 18.54
N SER A 70 -13.59 20.58 18.49
CA SER A 70 -12.25 20.18 18.94
C SER A 70 -11.33 20.00 17.74
N LYS A 71 -10.02 19.94 17.99
CA LYS A 71 -9.06 19.62 16.93
C LYS A 71 -9.18 18.16 16.53
N VAL A 72 -9.16 17.92 15.23
CA VAL A 72 -9.22 16.59 14.62
C VAL A 72 -8.04 15.71 15.08
N SER A 73 -6.88 16.31 15.33
CA SER A 73 -5.69 15.63 15.89
C SER A 73 -5.89 15.05 17.30
N GLU A 74 -6.86 15.54 18.06
CA GLU A 74 -7.18 15.08 19.41
C GLU A 74 -8.35 14.07 19.42
N MET A 75 -8.87 13.73 18.24
CA MET A 75 -10.06 12.89 18.07
C MET A 75 -9.71 11.51 17.52
N ALA A 76 -10.35 10.48 18.07
CA ALA A 76 -10.30 9.12 17.53
C ALA A 76 -11.35 9.00 16.41
N ILE A 77 -11.00 9.39 15.19
CA ILE A 77 -11.91 9.37 14.04
C ILE A 77 -11.71 8.06 13.25
N PRO A 78 -12.73 7.18 13.17
CA PRO A 78 -12.64 5.96 12.36
C PRO A 78 -12.63 6.30 10.87
N ALA A 79 -11.83 5.57 10.09
CA ALA A 79 -11.73 5.76 8.64
C ALA A 79 -13.04 5.46 7.88
N GLU A 80 -13.88 4.61 8.47
CA GLU A 80 -15.18 4.18 7.93
C GLU A 80 -16.28 4.50 8.94
N LEU A 81 -17.33 5.16 8.47
CA LEU A 81 -18.55 5.46 9.21
C LEU A 81 -19.74 4.84 8.49
N GLY A 82 -20.87 4.72 9.19
CA GLY A 82 -22.12 4.30 8.59
C GLY A 82 -22.56 2.92 9.06
N GLU A 83 -23.88 2.81 9.21
CA GLU A 83 -24.56 1.57 9.58
C GLU A 83 -24.94 0.76 8.33
N PRO A 84 -25.26 -0.53 8.46
CA PRO A 84 -25.65 -1.39 7.33
C PRO A 84 -26.79 -0.81 6.47
N GLU A 85 -27.67 0.01 7.05
CA GLU A 85 -28.81 0.60 6.37
C GLU A 85 -28.49 1.87 5.55
N VAL A 86 -27.45 2.62 5.96
CA VAL A 86 -27.10 3.93 5.38
C VAL A 86 -25.91 3.84 4.41
N GLY A 87 -25.18 2.73 4.46
CA GLY A 87 -24.00 2.47 3.65
C GLY A 87 -22.72 3.04 4.28
N THR A 88 -21.58 2.56 3.80
CA THR A 88 -20.25 2.93 4.33
C THR A 88 -19.79 4.27 3.80
N TRP A 89 -19.57 5.23 4.68
CA TRP A 89 -19.01 6.55 4.41
C TRP A 89 -17.54 6.58 4.81
N TYR A 90 -16.73 7.39 4.13
CA TYR A 90 -15.30 7.49 4.44
C TYR A 90 -14.95 8.87 4.96
N THR A 91 -14.22 8.92 6.09
CA THR A 91 -13.72 10.16 6.67
C THR A 91 -12.35 10.50 6.12
N GLN A 92 -12.16 11.75 5.73
CA GLN A 92 -10.87 12.32 5.35
C GLN A 92 -10.66 13.59 6.15
N PHE A 93 -9.45 13.82 6.63
CA PHE A 93 -9.10 15.06 7.32
C PHE A 93 -7.61 15.32 7.14
N ILE A 94 -7.23 16.58 7.21
CA ILE A 94 -5.85 17.00 7.02
C ILE A 94 -5.22 17.13 8.40
N HIS A 95 -4.25 16.27 8.69
CA HIS A 95 -3.37 16.46 9.83
C HIS A 95 -2.51 17.70 9.58
N VAL A 96 -2.90 18.82 10.17
CA VAL A 96 -2.00 19.96 10.32
C VAL A 96 -1.06 19.57 11.46
N ALA A 97 0.19 19.24 11.13
CA ALA A 97 1.23 19.14 12.14
C ALA A 97 1.20 20.45 12.92
N ALA A 98 0.94 20.39 14.22
CA ALA A 98 1.01 21.56 15.09
C ALA A 98 2.31 22.26 14.74
N GLU A 99 2.24 23.50 14.25
CA GLU A 99 3.43 24.32 14.12
C GLU A 99 4.09 24.26 15.50
N ALA A 100 5.24 23.59 15.59
CA ALA A 100 6.12 23.79 16.72
C ALA A 100 6.23 25.32 16.85
N PRO A 101 6.12 25.88 18.08
CA PRO A 101 6.16 27.32 18.24
C PRO A 101 7.34 27.84 17.43
N LYS A 102 7.09 28.85 16.59
CA LYS A 102 8.10 29.54 15.78
C LYS A 102 9.10 30.25 16.71
N GLN A 103 9.81 29.50 17.54
CA GLN A 103 11.15 29.85 17.91
C GLN A 103 11.95 29.36 16.71
N ASN A 104 12.49 30.30 15.92
CA ASN A 104 13.54 29.99 14.97
C ASN A 104 14.58 29.17 15.74
N SER A 105 14.57 27.85 15.56
CA SER A 105 15.51 26.95 16.24
C SER A 105 16.96 27.35 15.93
N GLU A 106 17.13 27.99 14.77
CA GLU A 106 18.34 28.67 14.36
C GLU A 106 18.70 29.83 15.30
N ASP A 107 17.78 30.75 15.62
CA ASP A 107 18.06 31.90 16.49
C ASP A 107 18.39 31.46 17.94
N GLU A 108 17.70 30.45 18.47
CA GLU A 108 17.99 29.91 19.82
C GLU A 108 19.36 29.21 19.85
N PHE A 109 19.66 28.40 18.83
CA PHE A 109 20.95 27.74 18.68
C PHE A 109 22.07 28.76 18.52
N GLN A 110 21.91 29.75 17.65
CA GLN A 110 22.88 30.82 17.42
C GLN A 110 23.13 31.60 18.72
N THR A 111 22.08 31.90 19.49
CA THR A 111 22.22 32.60 20.78
C THR A 111 23.01 31.76 21.80
N LYS A 112 22.70 30.46 21.93
CA LYS A 112 23.44 29.54 22.82
C LYS A 112 24.88 29.32 22.37
N LEU A 113 25.10 29.18 21.06
CA LEU A 113 26.43 29.01 20.47
C LEU A 113 27.30 30.24 20.71
N MET A 114 26.77 31.44 20.46
CA MET A 114 27.47 32.70 20.73
C MET A 114 27.80 32.87 22.21
N SER A 115 26.86 32.52 23.10
CA SER A 115 27.10 32.55 24.55
C SER A 115 28.18 31.56 24.99
N PHE A 116 28.24 30.37 24.39
CA PHE A 116 29.25 29.36 24.69
C PHE A 116 30.65 29.80 24.22
N LEU A 117 30.76 30.32 23.00
CA LEU A 117 32.02 30.80 22.44
C LEU A 117 32.62 31.94 23.27
N GLN A 118 31.79 32.89 23.72
CA GLN A 118 32.22 33.97 24.61
C GLN A 118 32.72 33.46 25.96
N ALA A 119 32.04 32.47 26.56
CA ALA A 119 32.47 31.88 27.84
C ALA A 119 33.84 31.20 27.72
N GLU A 120 34.12 30.61 26.56
CA GLU A 120 35.38 29.94 26.24
C GLU A 120 36.46 30.89 25.68
N GLY A 121 36.18 32.20 25.57
CA GLY A 121 37.10 33.20 25.02
C GLY A 121 37.41 33.04 23.53
N LYS A 122 36.54 32.34 22.79
CA LYS A 122 36.67 32.03 21.35
C LYS A 122 35.68 32.85 20.53
N SER A 123 35.97 33.01 19.25
CA SER A 123 35.13 33.72 18.28
C SER A 123 34.72 32.77 17.14
N LEU A 124 33.61 33.07 16.45
CA LEU A 124 33.20 32.34 15.23
C LEU A 124 34.28 32.35 14.13
N SER A 125 35.18 33.34 14.16
CA SER A 125 36.37 33.40 13.28
C SER A 125 37.39 32.28 13.54
N ASP A 126 37.34 31.66 14.73
CA ASP A 126 38.25 30.58 15.13
C ASP A 126 37.73 29.20 14.72
N ILE A 127 36.56 29.14 14.08
CA ILE A 127 35.97 27.93 13.49
C ILE A 127 36.29 27.94 11.99
N PRO A 128 37.27 27.15 11.51
CA PRO A 128 37.75 27.22 10.12
C PRO A 128 36.69 26.84 9.06
N SER A 129 35.53 26.33 9.46
CA SER A 129 34.50 25.81 8.54
C SER A 129 33.36 26.78 8.20
N LEU A 130 33.32 27.99 8.78
CA LEU A 130 32.27 28.99 8.50
C LEU A 130 32.71 30.08 7.51
N ALA A 131 33.99 30.12 7.13
CA ALA A 131 34.52 31.02 6.09
C ALA A 131 34.38 30.44 4.66
N SER A 132 33.40 29.55 4.43
CA SER A 132 33.03 29.08 3.10
C SER A 132 31.57 29.48 2.85
N PRO A 133 31.24 30.14 1.72
CA PRO A 133 29.85 30.47 1.42
C PRO A 133 29.05 29.17 1.36
N ALA A 134 28.05 29.07 2.24
CA ALA A 134 27.04 28.03 2.40
C ALA A 134 27.20 26.77 1.51
N PRO A 135 27.38 25.57 2.08
CA PRO A 135 27.33 24.37 1.27
C PRO A 135 25.89 24.20 0.80
N VAL A 136 25.76 24.20 -0.51
CA VAL A 136 24.60 23.84 -1.30
C VAL A 136 24.14 22.43 -0.87
N LEU A 137 23.30 22.35 0.16
CA LEU A 137 22.62 21.11 0.57
C LEU A 137 21.63 20.61 -0.49
N ASN A 138 21.46 21.36 -1.58
CA ASN A 138 20.42 21.13 -2.57
C ASN A 138 20.89 20.20 -3.71
N THR A 139 22.14 20.31 -4.20
CA THR A 139 22.52 19.56 -5.42
C THR A 139 22.78 18.09 -5.17
N LYS A 140 23.61 17.72 -4.20
CA LYS A 140 23.94 16.29 -3.94
C LYS A 140 22.74 15.46 -3.51
N LEU A 141 21.79 16.06 -2.77
CA LEU A 141 20.57 15.39 -2.35
C LEU A 141 19.60 15.25 -3.53
N VAL A 142 19.43 16.30 -4.33
CA VAL A 142 18.63 16.24 -5.56
C VAL A 142 19.25 15.27 -6.56
N ASP A 143 20.57 15.20 -6.67
CA ASP A 143 21.28 14.25 -7.52
C ASP A 143 21.13 12.81 -7.01
N ALA A 144 21.16 12.60 -5.70
CA ALA A 144 20.91 11.30 -5.09
C ALA A 144 19.44 10.85 -5.28
N ILE A 145 18.49 11.77 -5.12
CA ILE A 145 17.06 11.52 -5.36
C ILE A 145 16.82 11.26 -6.84
N ASN A 146 17.37 12.06 -7.75
CA ASN A 146 17.27 11.85 -9.19
C ASN A 146 17.93 10.53 -9.60
N SER A 147 19.06 10.16 -8.98
CA SER A 147 19.70 8.86 -9.20
C SER A 147 18.82 7.71 -8.72
N LEU A 148 18.17 7.85 -7.57
CA LEU A 148 17.26 6.84 -7.03
C LEU A 148 15.99 6.71 -7.89
N VAL A 149 15.40 7.83 -8.30
CA VAL A 149 14.25 7.90 -9.20
C VAL A 149 14.60 7.29 -10.55
N GLN A 150 15.78 7.60 -11.10
CA GLN A 150 16.26 7.02 -12.35
C GLN A 150 16.53 5.53 -12.21
N MET A 151 17.07 5.07 -11.08
CA MET A 151 17.26 3.65 -10.78
C MET A 151 15.93 2.91 -10.64
N CYS A 152 14.91 3.53 -10.02
CA CYS A 152 13.55 3.00 -9.99
C CYS A 152 12.91 2.99 -11.39
N HIS A 153 13.16 3.98 -12.24
CA HIS A 153 12.66 4.01 -13.61
C HIS A 153 13.32 2.97 -14.50
N VAL A 154 14.65 2.79 -14.39
CA VAL A 154 15.40 1.75 -15.11
C VAL A 154 14.97 0.36 -14.66
N ALA A 155 14.86 0.12 -13.34
CA ALA A 155 14.26 -1.11 -12.81
C ALA A 155 12.82 -1.30 -13.33
N SER A 156 11.99 -0.25 -13.35
CA SER A 156 10.60 -0.36 -13.81
C SER A 156 10.44 -0.55 -15.33
N SER A 157 11.41 -0.11 -16.14
CA SER A 157 11.29 -0.08 -17.61
C SER A 157 12.01 -1.25 -18.26
N GLU A 158 13.13 -1.73 -17.69
CA GLU A 158 13.84 -2.90 -18.19
C GLU A 158 13.35 -4.21 -17.52
N GLU A 159 12.95 -4.20 -16.22
CA GLU A 159 12.39 -5.41 -15.58
C GLU A 159 10.94 -5.69 -15.99
N ARG A 160 10.10 -4.67 -16.27
CA ARG A 160 8.72 -4.92 -16.74
C ARG A 160 8.63 -5.36 -18.19
N ALA A 161 9.65 -5.12 -19.00
CA ALA A 161 9.66 -5.51 -20.40
C ALA A 161 10.05 -6.98 -20.62
N GLY A 162 10.71 -7.63 -19.65
CA GLY A 162 11.24 -9.00 -19.80
C GLY A 162 10.51 -10.10 -19.01
N TYR A 163 9.80 -9.78 -17.92
CA TYR A 163 9.25 -10.80 -17.03
C TYR A 163 7.75 -11.05 -17.25
N ARG A 164 7.43 -12.18 -17.91
CA ARG A 164 6.04 -12.64 -18.10
C ARG A 164 5.37 -12.90 -16.74
N LYS A 165 4.13 -12.46 -16.55
CA LYS A 165 3.41 -12.60 -15.27
C LYS A 165 3.08 -14.07 -14.95
N LEU A 166 3.36 -14.50 -13.71
CA LEU A 166 2.96 -15.82 -13.20
C LEU A 166 1.43 -15.93 -13.04
N ARG A 167 0.90 -17.12 -13.32
CA ARG A 167 -0.52 -17.45 -13.15
C ARG A 167 -0.85 -17.65 -11.66
N PRO A 168 -2.04 -17.25 -11.20
CA PRO A 168 -2.45 -17.52 -9.83
C PRO A 168 -2.64 -19.02 -9.58
N PHE A 169 -2.35 -19.46 -8.36
CA PHE A 169 -2.58 -20.84 -7.93
C PHE A 169 -2.97 -20.91 -6.46
N SER A 170 -4.09 -21.56 -6.18
CA SER A 170 -4.64 -21.69 -4.82
C SER A 170 -4.50 -23.09 -4.22
N GLY A 171 -4.39 -24.13 -5.05
CA GLY A 171 -4.42 -25.53 -4.60
C GLY A 171 -5.80 -26.05 -4.20
N PHE A 172 -6.89 -25.37 -4.58
CA PHE A 172 -8.25 -25.88 -4.36
C PHE A 172 -8.67 -26.92 -5.41
N ILE A 173 -9.45 -27.91 -4.98
CA ILE A 173 -10.12 -28.89 -5.84
C ILE A 173 -11.64 -28.80 -5.59
N PRO A 174 -12.48 -28.56 -6.61
CA PRO A 174 -12.11 -28.35 -8.02
C PRO A 174 -11.38 -27.02 -8.26
N THR A 175 -10.57 -26.96 -9.32
CA THR A 175 -9.77 -25.78 -9.68
C THR A 175 -10.67 -24.55 -9.90
N PRO A 176 -10.40 -23.42 -9.22
CA PRO A 176 -11.16 -22.19 -9.41
C PRO A 176 -11.08 -21.65 -10.84
N HIS A 177 -12.10 -20.91 -11.27
CA HIS A 177 -12.11 -20.28 -12.59
C HIS A 177 -10.94 -19.29 -12.75
N GLY A 178 -10.12 -19.50 -13.78
CA GLY A 178 -8.97 -18.66 -14.09
C GLY A 178 -7.65 -19.13 -13.47
N GLU A 179 -7.66 -20.25 -12.75
CA GLU A 179 -6.48 -20.98 -12.29
C GLU A 179 -6.31 -22.28 -13.10
N ASP A 180 -5.09 -22.82 -13.06
CA ASP A 180 -4.70 -24.06 -13.73
C ASP A 180 -4.47 -25.16 -12.68
N GLU A 181 -4.61 -26.44 -13.06
CA GLU A 181 -4.27 -27.58 -12.19
C GLU A 181 -2.77 -27.57 -11.84
N TYR A 182 -2.39 -28.20 -10.73
CA TYR A 182 -1.03 -28.13 -10.21
C TYR A 182 0.04 -28.49 -11.25
N GLU A 183 -0.13 -29.62 -11.95
CA GLU A 183 0.83 -30.11 -12.95
C GLU A 183 1.06 -29.10 -14.08
N VAL A 184 -0.02 -28.49 -14.58
CA VAL A 184 0.06 -27.48 -15.64
C VAL A 184 0.66 -26.18 -15.12
N TRP A 185 0.27 -25.78 -13.91
CA TRP A 185 0.72 -24.53 -13.30
C TRP A 185 2.21 -24.56 -12.95
N VAL A 186 2.71 -25.68 -12.40
CA VAL A 186 4.11 -25.80 -11.96
C VAL A 186 5.06 -25.85 -13.15
N GLU A 187 4.67 -26.53 -14.24
CA GLU A 187 5.44 -26.55 -15.49
C GLU A 187 5.62 -25.12 -16.05
N GLN A 188 4.51 -24.39 -16.20
CA GLN A 188 4.53 -23.01 -16.70
C GLN A 188 5.31 -22.07 -15.80
N THR A 189 5.11 -22.18 -14.48
CA THR A 189 5.74 -21.30 -13.48
C THR A 189 7.25 -21.53 -13.43
N THR A 190 7.69 -22.79 -13.44
CA THR A 190 9.11 -23.13 -13.42
C THR A 190 9.81 -22.62 -14.67
N GLN A 191 9.21 -22.83 -15.85
CA GLN A 191 9.76 -22.30 -17.11
C GLN A 191 9.94 -20.78 -17.07
N ILE A 192 8.89 -20.05 -16.64
CA ILE A 192 8.96 -18.58 -16.56
C ILE A 192 10.02 -18.13 -15.54
N LEU A 193 10.10 -18.79 -14.38
CA LEU A 193 11.07 -18.45 -13.34
C LEU A 193 12.52 -18.73 -13.79
N GLU A 194 12.75 -19.77 -14.58
CA GLU A 194 14.07 -20.09 -15.15
C GLU A 194 14.51 -19.05 -16.19
N GLU A 195 13.59 -18.57 -17.02
CA GLU A 195 13.85 -17.51 -18.01
C GLU A 195 14.26 -16.18 -17.36
N TRP A 196 13.84 -15.93 -16.11
CA TRP A 196 14.16 -14.68 -15.42
C TRP A 196 15.62 -14.63 -14.95
N GLN A 197 16.38 -13.68 -15.51
CA GLN A 197 17.74 -13.34 -15.08
C GLN A 197 17.75 -12.39 -13.88
N CYS A 198 17.09 -12.77 -12.78
CA CYS A 198 17.01 -11.98 -11.56
C CYS A 198 17.44 -12.79 -10.32
N SER A 199 17.58 -12.10 -9.18
CA SER A 199 17.97 -12.74 -7.92
C SER A 199 16.90 -13.69 -7.38
N ASP A 200 17.31 -14.69 -6.60
CA ASP A 200 16.41 -15.63 -5.91
C ASP A 200 15.34 -14.90 -5.08
N ASN A 201 15.67 -13.80 -4.42
CA ASN A 201 14.72 -13.00 -3.65
C ASN A 201 13.57 -12.43 -4.49
N VAL A 202 13.86 -12.01 -5.73
CA VAL A 202 12.83 -11.53 -6.66
C VAL A 202 11.93 -12.69 -7.09
N LYS A 203 12.52 -13.85 -7.43
CA LYS A 203 11.76 -15.06 -7.79
C LYS A 203 10.85 -15.53 -6.66
N LYS A 204 11.36 -15.60 -5.43
CA LYS A 204 10.59 -15.93 -4.22
C LYS A 204 9.43 -14.97 -4.02
N GLN A 205 9.69 -13.66 -4.11
CA GLN A 205 8.64 -12.66 -3.93
C GLN A 205 7.51 -12.86 -4.94
N ARG A 206 7.84 -13.02 -6.23
CA ARG A 206 6.86 -13.22 -7.30
C ARG A 206 6.08 -14.53 -7.16
N LEU A 207 6.75 -15.60 -6.73
CA LEU A 207 6.12 -16.87 -6.43
C LEU A 207 5.08 -16.68 -5.30
N VAL A 208 5.45 -16.05 -4.18
CA VAL A 208 4.50 -15.74 -3.10
C VAL A 208 3.34 -14.85 -3.56
N GLU A 209 3.60 -13.87 -4.44
CA GLU A 209 2.57 -12.95 -4.96
C GLU A 209 1.49 -13.65 -5.81
N CYS A 210 1.77 -14.80 -6.42
CA CYS A 210 0.80 -15.53 -7.24
C CYS A 210 0.05 -16.65 -6.48
N LEU A 211 0.57 -17.08 -5.32
CA LEU A 211 -0.05 -18.14 -4.51
C LEU A 211 -1.21 -17.63 -3.66
N ARG A 212 -2.27 -18.43 -3.54
CA ARG A 212 -3.46 -18.15 -2.72
C ARG A 212 -3.82 -19.36 -1.86
N GLY A 213 -4.74 -19.18 -0.92
CA GLY A 213 -5.34 -20.29 -0.16
C GLY A 213 -4.32 -21.28 0.43
N PRO A 214 -4.61 -22.59 0.37
CA PRO A 214 -3.72 -23.66 0.86
C PRO A 214 -2.29 -23.59 0.31
N ALA A 215 -2.11 -23.23 -0.95
CA ALA A 215 -0.78 -23.13 -1.56
C ALA A 215 0.07 -22.02 -0.92
N ALA A 216 -0.55 -20.87 -0.61
CA ALA A 216 0.12 -19.80 0.12
C ALA A 216 0.47 -20.21 1.57
N ASP A 217 -0.38 -21.02 2.22
CA ASP A 217 -0.13 -21.52 3.58
C ASP A 217 1.13 -22.39 3.66
N ILE A 218 1.31 -23.31 2.71
CA ILE A 218 2.49 -24.21 2.65
C ILE A 218 3.78 -23.41 2.52
N VAL A 219 3.83 -22.45 1.59
CA VAL A 219 5.03 -21.62 1.40
C VAL A 219 5.30 -20.71 2.60
N ARG A 220 4.25 -20.21 3.28
CA ARG A 220 4.43 -19.46 4.54
C ARG A 220 5.01 -20.31 5.66
N PHE A 221 4.56 -21.56 5.78
CA PHE A 221 5.11 -22.51 6.74
C PHE A 221 6.58 -22.79 6.45
N GLU A 222 6.93 -23.10 5.20
CA GLU A 222 8.31 -23.36 4.77
C GLU A 222 9.21 -22.14 5.04
N LYS A 223 8.77 -20.94 4.68
CA LYS A 223 9.49 -19.69 4.95
C LYS A 223 9.73 -19.46 6.44
N THR A 224 8.79 -19.85 7.30
CA THR A 224 8.90 -19.69 8.76
C THR A 224 9.85 -20.71 9.37
N GLY A 225 9.82 -21.95 8.86
CA GLY A 225 10.72 -23.02 9.30
C GLY A 225 12.16 -22.86 8.80
N ASN A 226 12.34 -22.28 7.61
CA ASN A 226 13.62 -22.12 6.95
C ASN A 226 13.77 -20.71 6.33
N PRO A 227 14.34 -19.74 7.07
CA PRO A 227 14.56 -18.38 6.55
C PRO A 227 15.53 -18.31 5.35
N SER A 228 16.35 -19.34 5.17
CA SER A 228 17.30 -19.48 4.04
C SER A 228 16.71 -20.21 2.83
N ALA A 229 15.42 -20.58 2.86
CA ALA A 229 14.76 -21.22 1.74
C ALA A 229 14.86 -20.41 0.44
N THR A 230 15.13 -21.12 -0.64
CA THR A 230 15.21 -20.66 -2.03
C THR A 230 13.84 -20.77 -2.71
N PHE A 231 13.69 -20.20 -3.91
CA PHE A 231 12.45 -20.38 -4.67
C PHE A 231 12.19 -21.86 -5.05
N ASN A 232 13.26 -22.66 -5.23
CA ASN A 232 13.14 -24.10 -5.50
C ASN A 232 12.59 -24.85 -4.28
N ASP A 233 13.03 -24.49 -3.06
CA ASP A 233 12.51 -25.11 -1.85
C ASP A 233 10.98 -24.87 -1.71
N TYR A 234 10.51 -23.69 -2.12
CA TYR A 234 9.07 -23.40 -2.17
C TYR A 234 8.32 -24.24 -3.21
N LEU A 235 8.90 -24.44 -4.41
CA LEU A 235 8.32 -25.32 -5.43
C LEU A 235 8.28 -26.78 -4.96
N SER A 236 9.36 -27.28 -4.34
CA SER A 236 9.39 -28.64 -3.78
C SER A 236 8.38 -28.84 -2.65
N ALA A 237 8.16 -27.84 -1.81
CA ALA A 237 7.13 -27.90 -0.77
C ALA A 237 5.72 -27.98 -1.37
N LEU A 238 5.46 -27.24 -2.46
CA LEU A 238 4.19 -27.31 -3.20
C LEU A 238 4.03 -28.66 -3.90
N GLU A 239 5.09 -29.21 -4.49
CA GLU A 239 5.11 -30.53 -5.13
C GLU A 239 4.77 -31.63 -4.15
N SER A 240 5.36 -31.58 -2.94
CA SER A 240 5.03 -32.54 -1.88
C SER A 240 3.56 -32.49 -1.45
N ALA A 241 2.87 -31.38 -1.65
CA ALA A 241 1.49 -31.19 -1.17
C ALA A 241 0.43 -31.37 -2.25
N PHE A 242 0.72 -30.95 -3.48
CA PHE A 242 -0.24 -30.92 -4.60
C PHE A 242 0.19 -31.76 -5.80
N GLY A 243 1.44 -32.22 -5.85
CA GLY A 243 1.92 -33.10 -6.90
C GLY A 243 1.12 -34.39 -6.93
N THR A 244 0.74 -34.82 -8.14
CA THR A 244 0.12 -36.12 -8.31
C THR A 244 1.16 -37.21 -8.07
N THR A 245 0.96 -37.99 -7.01
CA THR A 245 1.61 -39.30 -6.88
C THR A 245 0.77 -40.28 -7.69
N GLU A 246 0.99 -40.33 -9.00
CA GLU A 246 0.41 -41.40 -9.80
C GLU A 246 1.00 -42.74 -9.36
N ASP A 247 0.18 -43.58 -8.72
CA ASP A 247 0.56 -44.96 -8.45
C ASP A 247 0.64 -45.73 -9.78
N ALA A 248 1.50 -46.74 -9.85
CA ALA A 248 1.66 -47.57 -11.05
C ALA A 248 0.31 -48.17 -11.52
N ALA A 249 -0.60 -48.43 -10.58
CA ALA A 249 -1.95 -48.88 -10.85
C ALA A 249 -2.81 -47.84 -11.60
N ASP A 250 -2.72 -46.56 -11.26
CA ASP A 250 -3.48 -45.48 -11.90
C ASP A 250 -2.95 -45.18 -13.31
N LEU A 251 -1.63 -45.24 -13.49
CA LEU A 251 -0.98 -45.15 -14.81
C LEU A 251 -1.42 -46.31 -15.72
N MET A 252 -1.45 -47.54 -15.18
CA MET A 252 -1.95 -48.69 -15.92
C MET A 252 -3.43 -48.50 -16.28
N LEU A 253 -4.28 -48.07 -15.34
CA LEU A 253 -5.70 -47.84 -15.61
C LEU A 253 -5.92 -46.78 -16.70
N LYS A 254 -5.16 -45.68 -16.70
CA LYS A 254 -5.20 -44.68 -17.78
C LYS A 254 -4.80 -45.27 -19.13
N PHE A 255 -3.74 -46.09 -19.17
CA PHE A 255 -3.29 -46.77 -20.38
C PHE A 255 -4.34 -47.75 -20.95
N TRP A 256 -5.00 -48.53 -20.09
CA TRP A 256 -6.05 -49.47 -20.49
C TRP A 256 -7.37 -48.77 -20.85
N SER A 257 -7.59 -47.56 -20.34
CA SER A 257 -8.82 -46.79 -20.56
C SER A 257 -8.76 -45.87 -21.78
N THR A 258 -7.56 -45.60 -22.34
CA THR A 258 -7.43 -44.94 -23.64
C THR A 258 -7.76 -45.91 -24.78
N PRO A 259 -8.87 -45.72 -25.51
CA PRO A 259 -9.20 -46.59 -26.65
C PRO A 259 -8.16 -46.40 -27.75
N SER A 260 -7.62 -47.51 -28.25
CA SER A 260 -6.77 -47.50 -29.44
C SER A 260 -7.55 -46.95 -30.64
N PRO A 261 -7.00 -46.00 -31.43
CA PRO A 261 -7.69 -45.37 -32.55
C PRO A 261 -8.03 -46.34 -33.71
N ASP A 262 -7.58 -47.60 -33.66
CA ASP A 262 -7.76 -48.57 -34.74
C ASP A 262 -9.04 -49.41 -34.64
N ALA A 263 -9.90 -49.22 -33.61
CA ALA A 263 -11.12 -50.00 -33.46
C ALA A 263 -12.38 -49.37 -34.09
N ALA A 264 -12.28 -48.23 -34.77
CA ALA A 264 -13.43 -47.51 -35.32
C ALA A 264 -13.71 -47.75 -36.82
N ASN A 265 -12.92 -48.56 -37.52
CA ASN A 265 -13.16 -48.94 -38.93
C ASN A 265 -13.01 -50.45 -39.12
N SER A 266 -14.03 -51.22 -38.75
CA SER A 266 -14.33 -52.54 -39.31
C SER A 266 -15.83 -52.78 -39.31
#